data_AF-A0A535JB85-F1
#
_entry.id   AF-A0A535JB85-F1
#
_cell.length_a   1.000
_cell.length_b   1.000
_cell.length_c   1.000
_cell.angle_alpha   90.00
_cell.angle_beta   90.00
_cell.angle_gamma   90.00
#
_symmetry.space_group_name_H-M   'P 1'
#
loop_
_entity.id
_entity.type
_entity.pdbx_description
1 polymer ?
#
loop_
_entity_poly.entity_id
_entity_poly.type
_entity_poly.pdbx_seq_one_letter_code
_entity_poly.pdbx_strand_id
1 'polypeptide(L)' 'MKTYRIGVIAGDGIGPEVTAAALRVLDACERRFGFQTERTSFPWSG' A
#
# COMPACT_ATOMS: atom_id res chain seq x y z
N MET A 1 -17.82 4.81 6.18
CA MET A 1 -16.57 4.88 5.39
C MET A 1 -16.25 3.48 4.91
N LYS A 2 -15.93 3.29 3.61
CA LYS A 2 -15.64 1.96 3.06
C LYS A 2 -14.16 1.62 3.28
N THR A 3 -13.89 0.39 3.71
CA THR A 3 -12.54 -0.11 3.96
C THR A 3 -12.18 -1.18 2.94
N TYR A 4 -11.01 -1.05 2.31
CA TYR A 4 -10.47 -2.02 1.36
C TYR A 4 -9.29 -2.77 1.98
N ARG A 5 -9.27 -4.09 1.83
CA ARG A 5 -8.18 -4.93 2.33
C ARG A 5 -7.18 -5.17 1.21
N ILE A 6 -5.90 -4.87 1.45
CA ILE A 6 -4.84 -4.89 0.44
C ILE A 6 -3.68 -5.76 0.94
N GLY A 7 -3.30 -6.76 0.15
CA GLY A 7 -2.02 -7.45 0.33
C GLY A 7 -0.91 -6.66 -0.37
N VAL A 8 0.15 -6.34 0.37
CA VAL A 8 1.31 -5.59 -0.13
C VAL A 8 2.47 -6.56 -0.31
N ILE A 9 2.90 -6.73 -1.55
CA ILE A 9 4.06 -7.53 -1.93
C ILE A 9 5.07 -6.56 -2.53
N ALA A 10 6.15 -6.30 -1.80
CA ALA A 10 7.15 -5.30 -2.20
C ALA A 10 8.06 -5.79 -3.34
N GLY A 11 8.24 -7.11 -3.48
CA GLY A 11 9.16 -7.68 -4.45
C GLY A 11 10.63 -7.31 -4.18
N ASP A 12 11.44 -7.34 -5.23
CA ASP A 12 12.89 -7.21 -5.18
C ASP A 12 13.42 -5.93 -5.84
N GLY A 13 14.74 -5.75 -5.78
CA GLY A 13 15.41 -4.57 -6.36
C GLY A 13 14.92 -3.29 -5.70
N ILE A 14 14.38 -2.37 -6.50
CA ILE A 14 13.80 -1.09 -6.03
C ILE A 14 12.33 -1.20 -5.58
N GLY A 15 11.77 -2.41 -5.59
CA GLY A 15 10.38 -2.68 -5.27
C GLY A 15 9.94 -2.17 -3.89
N PRO A 16 10.70 -2.43 -2.80
CA PRO A 16 10.40 -1.89 -1.46
C PRO A 16 10.31 -0.36 -1.41
N GLU A 17 11.24 0.35 -2.03
CA GLU A 17 11.31 1.81 -2.01
C GLU A 17 10.15 2.44 -2.78
N VAL A 18 9.83 1.92 -3.96
CA VAL A 18 8.72 2.41 -4.79
C VAL A 18 7.37 2.07 -4.14
N THR A 19 7.24 0.87 -3.58
CA THR A 19 6.04 0.45 -2.84
C THR A 19 5.79 1.36 -1.64
N ALA A 20 6.82 1.68 -0.86
CA ALA A 20 6.69 2.61 0.26
C ALA A 20 6.25 4.02 -0.19
N ALA A 21 6.72 4.50 -1.35
CA ALA A 21 6.24 5.75 -1.93
C ALA A 21 4.76 5.67 -2.36
N ALA A 22 4.34 4.57 -2.98
CA ALA A 22 2.94 4.35 -3.38
C ALA A 22 1.99 4.34 -2.17
N LEU A 23 2.39 3.71 -1.06
CA LEU A 23 1.58 3.70 0.17
C LEU A 23 1.39 5.10 0.76
N ARG A 24 2.38 5.99 0.66
CA ARG A 24 2.22 7.41 1.07
C ARG A 24 1.22 8.16 0.21
N VAL A 25 1.18 7.88 -1.09
CA VAL A 25 0.16 8.44 -2.00
C VAL A 25 -1.23 7.90 -1.62
N LEU A 26 -1.32 6.62 -1.29
CA LEU A 26 -2.58 6.00 -0.86
C LEU A 26 -3.13 6.64 0.42
N ASP A 27 -2.27 6.97 1.39
CA ASP A 27 -2.68 7.74 2.59
C ASP A 27 -3.28 9.10 2.23
N ALA A 28 -2.72 9.79 1.25
CA ALA A 28 -3.26 11.07 0.77
C ALA A 28 -4.62 10.90 0.10
N CYS A 29 -4.80 9.83 -0.68
CA CYS A 29 -6.07 9.49 -1.31
C CYS A 29 -7.15 9.15 -0.28
N GLU A 30 -6.83 8.38 0.76
CA GLU A 30 -7.76 8.07 1.86
C GLU A 30 -8.34 9.36 2.47
N ARG A 31 -7.46 10.32 2.79
CA ARG A 31 -7.86 11.63 3.33
C ARG A 31 -8.68 12.45 2.33
N ARG A 32 -8.30 12.45 1.06
CA ARG A 32 -8.93 13.29 0.02
C ARG A 32 -10.32 12.81 -0.38
N PHE A 33 -10.53 11.49 -0.38
CA PHE A 33 -11.72 10.86 -0.96
C PHE A 33 -12.59 10.11 0.07
N GLY A 34 -12.18 10.05 1.34
CA GLY A 34 -13.03 9.54 2.42
C GLY A 34 -13.21 8.02 2.41
N PHE A 35 -12.13 7.28 2.13
CA PHE A 35 -12.07 5.82 2.27
C PHE A 35 -10.89 5.41 3.15
N GLN A 36 -10.84 4.13 3.54
CA GLN A 36 -9.73 3.55 4.29
C GLN A 36 -9.17 2.32 3.60
N THR A 37 -7.91 1.99 3.94
CA THR A 37 -7.32 0.70 3.59
C THR A 37 -6.73 0.00 4.81
N GLU A 38 -6.89 -1.31 4.83
CA GLU A 38 -6.21 -2.22 5.76
C GLU A 38 -5.15 -2.96 4.94
N ARG A 39 -3.88 -2.82 5.32
CA ARG A 39 -2.75 -3.26 4.51
C ARG A 39 -2.00 -4.36 5.26
N THR A 40 -1.80 -5.50 4.62
CA THR A 40 -0.99 -6.61 5.14
C THR A 40 0.23 -6.78 4.26
N SER A 41 1.43 -6.65 4.83
CA SER A 41 2.68 -6.86 4.10
C SER A 41 3.05 -8.34 4.08
N PHE A 42 3.44 -8.85 2.91
CA PHE A 42 3.92 -10.21 2.71
C PHE A 42 5.41 -10.20 2.34
N PRO A 43 6.24 -11.06 2.94
CA PRO A 43 7.68 -11.13 2.68
C PRO A 43 7.97 -11.97 1.41
N TRP A 44 7.20 -11.75 0.34
CA TRP A 44 7.37 -12.50 -0.91
C TRP A 44 8.24 -11.73 -1.89
N SER A 45 9.16 -12.47 -2.50
CA SER A 45 10.12 -12.07 -3.52
C SER A 45 10.17 -13.14 -4.61
N GLY A 46 10.73 -12.79 -5.78
CA GLY A 46 10.97 -13.70 -6.91
C GLY A 46 12.30 -14.43 -6.82
#